data_AF-A0A927BGX2-F1
#
_entry.id   AF-A0A927BGX2-F1
#
_cell.length_a   1.000
_cell.length_b   1.000
_cell.length_c   1.000
_cell.angle_alpha   90.00
_cell.angle_beta   90.00
_cell.angle_gamma   90.00
#
_symmetry.space_group_name_H-M   'P 1'
#
loop_
_entity.id
_entity.type
_entity.pdbx_description
1 polymer ?
#
loop_
_entity_poly.entity_id
_entity_poly.type
_entity_poly.pdbx_seq_one_letter_code
_entity_poly.pdbx_strand_id
1 'polypeptide(L)'
;MTQDDSVDQAIARIKAIDWELKDYRAASHIALLKEYLRRASLWATALDCADKWPFFDVAAQIDFSLRLDEAKVEALKRYLAPFPVSRTIRRMCEWFVHWAVVKNSPQVTKTALPDPYEPLILLYERGGDFYLEQGFFHFPVGCFPRGTCSQHYNLVPHILLDEQVLDRLDKGC
;
A
#
# COMPACT_ATOMS: atom_id res chain seq x y z
N MET A 1 1.97 -8.95 21.19
CA MET A 1 2.15 -7.63 20.55
C MET A 1 0.87 -6.87 20.72
N THR A 2 0.90 -5.72 21.39
CA THR A 2 -0.28 -4.89 21.58
C THR A 2 -0.62 -4.15 20.29
N GLN A 3 -1.83 -3.59 20.20
CA GLN A 3 -2.23 -2.72 19.09
C GLN A 3 -1.30 -1.51 18.97
N ASP A 4 -0.89 -0.95 20.11
CA ASP A 4 -0.03 0.24 20.15
C ASP A 4 1.37 -0.06 19.62
N ASP A 5 1.95 -1.21 20.00
CA ASP A 5 3.24 -1.68 19.44
C ASP A 5 3.19 -1.83 17.91
N SER A 6 2.07 -2.33 17.38
CA SER A 6 1.87 -2.55 15.93
C SER A 6 1.82 -1.23 15.16
N VAL A 7 1.13 -0.22 15.73
CA VAL A 7 1.04 1.12 15.16
C VAL A 7 2.41 1.81 15.17
N ASP A 8 3.14 1.73 16.27
CA ASP A 8 4.46 2.35 16.38
C ASP A 8 5.48 1.72 15.43
N GLN A 9 5.41 0.40 15.24
CA GLN A 9 6.21 -0.29 14.21
C GLN A 9 5.87 0.19 12.79
N ALA A 10 4.58 0.38 12.47
CA ALA A 10 4.17 0.87 11.16
C ALA A 10 4.67 2.30 10.91
N ILE A 11 4.59 3.18 11.92
CA ILE A 11 5.13 4.54 11.85
C ILE A 11 6.65 4.52 11.71
N ALA A 12 7.34 3.67 12.49
CA ALA A 12 8.79 3.52 12.40
C ALA A 12 9.24 3.05 11.01
N ARG A 13 8.51 2.11 10.40
CA ARG A 13 8.77 1.64 9.03
C ARG A 13 8.63 2.76 8.01
N ILE A 14 7.55 3.55 8.08
CA ILE A 14 7.40 4.73 7.20
C ILE A 14 8.55 5.73 7.38
N LYS A 15 8.98 5.96 8.62
CA LYS A 15 10.07 6.89 8.91
C LYS A 15 11.45 6.39 8.47
N ALA A 16 11.60 5.09 8.26
CA ALA A 16 12.83 4.47 7.77
C ALA A 16 12.95 4.50 6.24
N ILE A 17 11.87 4.85 5.51
CA ILE A 17 11.89 5.00 4.06
C ILE A 17 12.76 6.21 3.70
N ASP A 18 13.67 6.01 2.75
CA ASP A 18 14.39 7.11 2.11
C ASP A 18 13.47 7.77 1.06
N TRP A 19 12.80 8.85 1.46
CA TRP A 19 11.86 9.59 0.63
C TRP A 19 12.53 10.48 -0.44
N GLU A 20 13.85 10.62 -0.40
CA GLU A 20 14.61 11.37 -1.40
C GLU A 20 15.24 10.45 -2.45
N LEU A 21 15.36 9.15 -2.14
CA LEU A 21 15.78 8.13 -3.08
C LEU A 21 14.84 8.09 -4.28
N LYS A 22 15.38 8.40 -5.46
CA LYS A 22 14.73 8.14 -6.74
C LYS A 22 15.38 6.95 -7.38
N ASP A 23 14.63 5.86 -7.45
CA ASP A 23 15.08 4.65 -8.12
C ASP A 23 14.30 4.41 -9.42
N TYR A 24 14.98 3.88 -10.43
CA TYR A 24 14.42 3.59 -11.75
C TYR A 24 14.15 2.09 -11.96
N ARG A 25 14.14 1.29 -10.88
CA ARG A 25 13.71 -0.13 -10.80
C ARG A 25 12.22 -0.33 -11.16
N ALA A 26 11.84 0.06 -12.37
CA ALA A 26 10.45 0.16 -12.80
C ALA A 26 9.73 -1.19 -12.84
N ALA A 27 10.44 -2.28 -13.10
CA ALA A 27 9.86 -3.62 -13.15
C ALA A 27 9.28 -4.03 -11.79
N SER A 28 10.09 -3.95 -10.73
CA SER A 28 9.63 -4.26 -9.38
C SER A 28 8.58 -3.26 -8.90
N HIS A 29 8.73 -1.96 -9.18
CA HIS A 29 7.73 -0.95 -8.79
C HIS A 29 6.35 -1.21 -9.44
N ILE A 30 6.32 -1.49 -10.74
CA ILE A 30 5.08 -1.82 -11.46
C ILE A 30 4.46 -3.11 -10.90
N ALA A 31 5.28 -4.13 -10.65
CA ALA A 31 4.80 -5.40 -10.14
C ALA A 31 4.24 -5.28 -8.71
N LEU A 32 4.85 -4.47 -7.86
CA LEU A 32 4.37 -4.16 -6.51
C LEU A 32 3.05 -3.38 -6.54
N LEU A 33 2.89 -2.38 -7.42
CA LEU A 33 1.61 -1.68 -7.54
C LEU A 33 0.51 -2.62 -8.07
N LYS A 34 0.81 -3.49 -9.03
CA LYS A 34 -0.15 -4.51 -9.51
C LYS A 34 -0.56 -5.46 -8.38
N GLU A 35 0.38 -5.90 -7.56
CA GLU A 35 0.08 -6.74 -6.40
C GLU A 35 -0.76 -5.97 -5.36
N TYR A 36 -0.51 -4.68 -5.12
CA TYR A 36 -1.39 -3.84 -4.30
C TYR A 36 -2.82 -3.82 -4.87
N LEU A 37 -2.98 -3.51 -6.16
CA LEU A 37 -4.28 -3.42 -6.83
C LEU A 37 -5.08 -4.73 -6.71
N ARG A 38 -4.40 -5.87 -6.86
CA ARG A 38 -4.94 -7.21 -6.63
C ARG A 38 -5.40 -7.39 -5.18
N ARG A 39 -4.55 -7.11 -4.19
CA ARG A 39 -4.93 -7.28 -2.77
C ARG A 39 -6.04 -6.33 -2.34
N ALA A 40 -6.00 -5.09 -2.80
CA ALA A 40 -7.07 -4.12 -2.59
C ALA A 40 -8.40 -4.58 -3.21
N SER A 41 -8.38 -5.27 -4.35
CA SER A 41 -9.60 -5.83 -4.95
C SER A 41 -10.19 -6.97 -4.12
N LEU A 42 -9.35 -7.85 -3.56
CA LEU A 42 -9.80 -8.91 -2.64
C LEU A 42 -10.53 -8.33 -1.43
N TRP A 43 -9.95 -7.30 -0.82
CA TRP A 43 -10.57 -6.60 0.32
C TRP A 43 -11.83 -5.85 -0.07
N ALA A 44 -11.83 -5.12 -1.18
CA ALA A 44 -13.00 -4.39 -1.64
C ALA A 44 -14.17 -5.33 -1.95
N THR A 45 -13.91 -6.50 -2.52
CA THR A 45 -14.94 -7.53 -2.75
C THR A 45 -15.41 -8.14 -1.43
N ALA A 46 -14.51 -8.49 -0.50
CA ALA A 46 -14.89 -9.10 0.77
C ALA A 46 -15.69 -8.16 1.70
N LEU A 47 -15.49 -6.85 1.55
CA LEU A 47 -16.16 -5.80 2.31
C LEU A 47 -17.36 -5.17 1.57
N ASP A 48 -17.73 -5.71 0.41
CA ASP A 48 -18.79 -5.20 -0.47
C ASP A 48 -18.68 -3.70 -0.77
N CYS A 49 -17.46 -3.24 -1.07
CA CYS A 49 -17.13 -1.83 -1.34
C CYS A 49 -16.26 -1.65 -2.60
N ALA A 50 -16.55 -2.42 -3.64
CA ALA A 50 -15.82 -2.40 -4.92
C ALA A 50 -15.80 -1.02 -5.61
N ASP A 51 -16.77 -0.14 -5.31
CA ASP A 51 -16.85 1.24 -5.77
C ASP A 51 -15.74 2.14 -5.20
N LYS A 52 -15.15 1.78 -4.05
CA LYS A 52 -14.07 2.53 -3.40
C LYS A 52 -12.67 2.15 -3.90
N TRP A 53 -12.57 1.08 -4.69
CA TRP A 53 -11.31 0.60 -5.25
C TRP A 53 -10.68 1.61 -6.24
N PRO A 54 -9.35 1.75 -6.34
CA PRO A 54 -8.30 1.00 -5.65
C PRO A 54 -7.78 1.68 -4.38
N PHE A 55 -8.16 2.92 -4.11
CA PHE A 55 -7.58 3.72 -3.03
C PHE A 55 -8.64 3.98 -1.96
N PHE A 56 -8.63 3.14 -0.93
CA PHE A 56 -9.52 3.27 0.21
C PHE A 56 -8.85 2.80 1.49
N ASP A 57 -9.41 3.24 2.62
CA ASP A 57 -9.01 2.83 3.96
C ASP A 57 -9.66 1.49 4.31
N VAL A 58 -8.92 0.38 4.16
CA VAL A 58 -9.43 -0.96 4.46
C VAL A 58 -9.79 -1.08 5.94
N ALA A 59 -9.00 -0.47 6.83
CA ALA A 59 -9.25 -0.53 8.27
C ALA A 59 -10.56 0.13 8.65
N ALA A 60 -10.83 1.32 8.11
CA ALA A 60 -12.09 2.03 8.34
C ALA A 60 -13.33 1.31 7.76
N GLN A 61 -13.16 0.38 6.81
CA GLN A 61 -14.25 -0.45 6.30
C GLN A 61 -14.51 -1.71 7.15
N ILE A 62 -13.52 -2.17 7.91
CA ILE A 62 -13.66 -3.33 8.79
C ILE A 62 -14.31 -2.93 10.10
N ASP A 63 -13.78 -1.88 10.74
CA ASP A 63 -14.29 -1.39 12.01
C ASP A 63 -14.13 0.12 12.09
N PHE A 64 -15.24 0.85 11.93
CA PHE A 64 -15.26 2.31 11.98
C PHE A 64 -15.01 2.88 13.38
N SER A 65 -15.14 2.05 14.43
CA SER A 65 -14.95 2.47 15.81
C SER A 65 -13.47 2.48 16.21
N LEU A 66 -12.67 1.63 15.56
CA LEU A 66 -11.23 1.62 15.71
C LEU A 66 -10.65 2.76 14.89
N ARG A 67 -10.13 3.78 15.60
CA ARG A 67 -9.50 4.94 14.98
C ARG A 67 -8.03 4.99 15.36
N LEU A 68 -7.21 5.40 14.40
CA LEU A 68 -5.84 5.79 14.70
C LEU A 68 -5.84 7.05 15.57
N ASP A 69 -5.00 7.07 16.60
CA ASP A 69 -4.80 8.23 17.47
C ASP A 69 -4.47 9.47 16.62
N GLU A 70 -5.25 10.54 16.80
CA GLU A 70 -5.11 11.80 16.07
C GLU A 70 -3.71 12.40 16.26
N ALA A 71 -3.11 12.25 17.45
CA ALA A 71 -1.74 12.70 17.68
C ALA A 71 -0.72 11.97 16.79
N LYS A 72 -0.91 10.66 16.56
CA LYS A 72 -0.07 9.84 15.68
C LYS A 72 -0.29 10.20 14.20
N VAL A 73 -1.54 10.44 13.80
CA VAL A 73 -1.88 10.93 12.45
C VAL A 73 -1.18 12.26 12.16
N GLU A 74 -1.30 13.23 13.05
CA GLU A 74 -0.71 14.56 12.85
C GLU A 74 0.82 14.53 12.91
N ALA A 75 1.40 13.67 13.76
CA ALA A 75 2.85 13.45 13.77
C ALA A 75 3.35 12.88 12.43
N LEU A 76 2.63 11.91 11.85
CA LEU A 76 2.97 11.33 10.55
C LEU A 76 2.86 12.37 9.42
N LYS A 77 1.78 13.16 9.39
CA LYS A 77 1.60 14.23 8.40
C LYS A 77 2.72 15.26 8.48
N ARG A 78 3.08 15.68 9.70
CA ARG A 78 4.17 16.65 9.94
C ARG A 78 5.51 16.09 9.49
N TYR A 79 5.78 14.80 9.75
CA TYR A 79 6.99 14.14 9.29
C TYR A 79 7.08 14.08 7.75
N LEU A 80 5.97 13.77 7.07
CA LEU A 80 5.95 13.67 5.61
C LEU A 80 5.91 15.05 4.91
N ALA A 81 5.47 16.12 5.57
CA ALA A 81 5.35 17.48 5.03
C ALA A 81 6.54 17.98 4.19
N PRO A 82 7.81 17.86 4.63
CA PRO A 82 8.95 18.35 3.87
C PRO A 82 9.27 17.54 2.60
N PHE A 83 8.85 16.27 2.50
CA PHE A 83 9.22 15.42 1.36
C PHE A 83 8.32 15.67 0.14
N PRO A 84 8.85 15.51 -1.10
CA PRO A 84 8.11 15.70 -2.34
C PRO A 84 7.16 14.52 -2.66
N VAL A 85 6.48 13.99 -1.65
CA VAL A 85 5.55 12.86 -1.76
C VAL A 85 4.14 13.32 -2.12
N SER A 86 3.51 12.63 -3.08
CA SER A 86 2.17 12.96 -3.57
C SER A 86 1.09 12.83 -2.47
N ARG A 87 -0.03 13.55 -2.64
CA ARG A 87 -1.19 13.43 -1.73
C ARG A 87 -1.72 12.00 -1.64
N THR A 88 -1.65 11.25 -2.73
CA THR A 88 -2.05 9.84 -2.76
C THR A 88 -1.14 9.02 -1.86
N ILE A 89 0.18 9.13 -2.02
CA ILE A 89 1.16 8.38 -1.19
C ILE A 89 0.99 8.71 0.29
N ARG A 90 0.87 10.00 0.64
CA ARG A 90 0.62 10.42 2.04
C ARG A 90 -0.59 9.71 2.64
N ARG A 91 -1.68 9.62 1.87
CA ARG A 91 -2.90 8.93 2.28
C ARG A 91 -2.71 7.42 2.39
N MET A 92 -1.94 6.79 1.48
CA MET A 92 -1.62 5.36 1.59
C MET A 92 -0.80 5.07 2.86
N CYS A 93 0.14 5.94 3.22
CA CYS A 93 0.91 5.83 4.46
C CYS A 93 -0.01 5.95 5.69
N GLU A 94 -0.94 6.91 5.70
CA GLU A 94 -1.94 7.02 6.78
C GLU A 94 -2.78 5.73 6.90
N TRP A 95 -3.25 5.18 5.78
CA TRP A 95 -4.03 3.94 5.78
C TRP A 95 -3.23 2.70 6.16
N PHE A 96 -1.94 2.64 5.84
CA PHE A 96 -1.06 1.58 6.32
C PHE A 96 -0.91 1.61 7.85
N VAL A 97 -0.76 2.80 8.43
CA VAL A 97 -0.72 2.93 9.90
C VAL A 97 -2.08 2.60 10.51
N HIS A 98 -3.18 3.02 9.87
CA HIS A 98 -4.51 2.66 10.33
C HIS A 98 -4.76 1.14 10.24
N TRP A 99 -4.27 0.48 9.20
CA TRP A 99 -4.29 -0.98 9.09
C TRP A 99 -3.59 -1.68 10.25
N ALA A 100 -2.50 -1.12 10.77
CA ALA A 100 -1.80 -1.65 11.92
C ALA A 100 -2.65 -1.71 13.21
N VAL A 101 -3.73 -0.93 13.28
CA VAL A 101 -4.74 -0.96 14.35
C VAL A 101 -5.57 -2.25 14.30
N VAL A 102 -5.97 -2.69 13.10
CA VAL A 102 -6.97 -3.75 12.92
C VAL A 102 -6.39 -5.09 12.46
N LYS A 103 -5.14 -5.12 11.95
CA LYS A 103 -4.55 -6.29 11.26
C LYS A 103 -4.52 -7.58 12.09
N ASN A 104 -4.48 -7.46 13.42
CA ASN A 104 -4.46 -8.58 14.35
C ASN A 104 -5.84 -8.90 14.95
N SER A 105 -6.90 -8.23 14.49
CA SER A 105 -8.26 -8.47 14.98
C SER A 105 -8.80 -9.84 14.53
N PRO A 106 -9.73 -10.44 15.29
CA PRO A 106 -10.40 -11.67 14.88
C PRO A 106 -11.15 -11.54 13.54
N GLN A 107 -11.62 -10.34 13.19
CA GLN A 107 -12.33 -10.10 11.92
C GLN A 107 -11.37 -10.25 10.74
N VAL A 108 -10.18 -9.64 10.82
CA VAL A 108 -9.15 -9.72 9.78
C VAL A 108 -8.58 -11.13 9.67
N THR A 109 -8.22 -11.75 10.79
CA THR A 109 -7.60 -13.09 10.78
C THR A 109 -8.53 -14.17 10.21
N LYS A 110 -9.85 -14.03 10.36
CA LYS A 110 -10.84 -14.95 9.79
C LYS A 110 -10.98 -14.84 8.27
N THR A 111 -10.65 -13.71 7.65
CA THR A 111 -10.80 -13.56 6.19
C THR A 111 -9.72 -14.34 5.42
N ALA A 112 -8.59 -14.65 6.06
CA ALA A 112 -7.40 -15.22 5.44
C ALA A 112 -6.89 -14.43 4.21
N LEU A 113 -7.28 -13.16 4.09
CA LEU A 113 -6.83 -12.27 3.02
C LEU A 113 -5.44 -11.70 3.34
N PRO A 114 -4.60 -11.44 2.32
CA PRO A 114 -3.28 -10.88 2.52
C PRO A 114 -3.34 -9.42 2.97
N ASP A 115 -2.26 -8.94 3.61
CA ASP A 115 -2.08 -7.52 3.94
C ASP A 115 -2.20 -6.67 2.67
N PRO A 116 -3.15 -5.72 2.61
CA PRO A 116 -3.39 -4.93 1.41
C PRO A 116 -2.26 -3.96 1.09
N TYR A 117 -1.58 -3.41 2.11
CA TYR A 117 -0.66 -2.28 1.95
C TYR A 117 0.80 -2.70 1.85
N GLU A 118 1.15 -3.92 2.27
CA GLU A 118 2.53 -4.44 2.21
C GLU A 118 3.23 -4.20 0.84
N PRO A 119 2.60 -4.45 -0.32
CA PRO A 119 3.25 -4.19 -1.61
C PRO A 119 3.55 -2.71 -1.85
N LEU A 120 2.73 -1.79 -1.35
CA LEU A 120 2.98 -0.35 -1.48
C LEU A 120 4.13 0.11 -0.60
N ILE A 121 4.22 -0.41 0.62
CA ILE A 121 5.32 -0.06 1.52
C ILE A 121 6.65 -0.52 0.94
N LEU A 122 6.71 -1.74 0.39
CA LEU A 122 7.89 -2.23 -0.33
C LEU A 122 8.22 -1.39 -1.58
N LEU A 123 7.20 -0.86 -2.28
CA LEU A 123 7.41 0.03 -3.42
C LEU A 123 8.12 1.30 -2.96
N TYR A 124 7.64 1.92 -1.88
CA TYR A 124 8.23 3.14 -1.32
C TYR A 124 9.62 2.89 -0.72
N GLU A 125 9.83 1.78 -0.02
CA GLU A 125 11.15 1.36 0.51
C GLU A 125 12.19 1.19 -0.60
N ARG A 126 11.75 0.92 -1.84
CA ARG A 126 12.60 0.80 -3.03
C ARG A 126 12.70 2.10 -3.84
N GLY A 127 12.34 3.25 -3.26
CA GLY A 127 12.42 4.56 -3.91
C GLY A 127 11.42 4.74 -5.06
N GLY A 128 10.36 3.93 -5.09
CA GLY A 128 9.32 4.00 -6.11
C GLY A 128 8.30 5.09 -5.85
N ASP A 129 7.86 5.74 -6.92
CA ASP A 129 6.73 6.68 -6.94
C ASP A 129 5.88 6.38 -8.18
N PHE A 130 4.61 6.76 -8.12
CA PHE A 130 3.68 6.65 -9.23
C PHE A 130 2.60 7.73 -9.15
N TYR A 131 2.01 8.03 -10.30
CA TYR A 131 0.82 8.87 -10.38
C TYR A 131 -0.22 8.26 -11.33
N LEU A 132 -1.49 8.58 -11.09
CA LEU A 132 -2.60 8.15 -11.94
C LEU A 132 -3.01 9.32 -12.83
N GLU A 133 -2.91 9.15 -14.14
CA GLU A 133 -3.31 10.15 -15.12
C GLU A 133 -4.01 9.47 -16.30
N GLN A 134 -5.15 10.03 -16.72
CA GLN A 134 -5.96 9.53 -17.85
C GLN A 134 -6.30 8.02 -17.77
N GLY A 135 -6.42 7.46 -16.56
CA GLY A 135 -6.73 6.05 -16.35
C GLY A 135 -5.52 5.10 -16.41
N PHE A 136 -4.30 5.64 -16.45
CA PHE A 136 -3.05 4.88 -16.43
C PHE A 136 -2.21 5.22 -15.20
N PHE A 137 -1.62 4.19 -14.60
CA PHE A 137 -0.57 4.36 -13.61
C PHE A 137 0.75 4.58 -14.33
N HIS A 138 1.39 5.70 -14.03
CA HIS A 138 2.66 6.11 -14.62
C HIS A 138 3.79 5.98 -13.61
N PHE A 139 4.92 5.50 -14.11
CA PHE A 139 6.20 5.36 -13.44
C PHE A 139 7.26 6.10 -14.25
N PRO A 140 8.46 6.35 -13.69
CA PRO A 140 9.55 6.96 -14.46
C PRO A 140 9.88 6.22 -15.76
N VAL A 141 9.74 4.89 -15.77
CA VAL A 141 9.98 4.05 -16.95
C VAL A 141 8.80 3.09 -17.16
N GLY A 142 7.71 3.63 -17.70
CA GLY A 142 6.56 2.84 -18.16
C GLY A 142 5.24 3.23 -17.52
N CYS A 143 4.16 2.69 -18.08
CA CYS A 143 2.82 2.86 -17.55
C CYS A 143 1.98 1.61 -17.78
N PHE A 144 0.90 1.47 -17.02
CA PHE A 144 -0.08 0.41 -17.26
C PHE A 144 -1.50 0.90 -16.95
N PRO A 145 -2.54 0.36 -17.62
CA PRO A 145 -3.91 0.80 -17.39
C PRO A 145 -4.36 0.43 -15.98
N ARG A 146 -5.15 1.31 -15.35
CA ARG A 146 -5.72 1.09 -14.02
C ARG A 146 -6.52 -0.21 -13.95
N GLY A 147 -7.33 -0.48 -14.97
CA GLY A 147 -8.26 -1.61 -14.99
C GLY A 147 -9.43 -1.44 -14.01
N THR A 148 -10.11 -2.54 -13.72
CA THR A 148 -11.28 -2.60 -12.81
C THR A 148 -11.02 -3.49 -11.61
N CYS A 149 -11.78 -3.30 -10.53
CA CYS A 149 -11.71 -4.15 -9.34
C CYS A 149 -11.85 -5.65 -9.70
N SER A 150 -12.84 -6.00 -10.52
CA SER A 150 -13.08 -7.39 -10.97
C SER A 150 -11.93 -7.98 -11.81
N GLN A 151 -11.28 -7.16 -12.65
CA GLN A 151 -10.11 -7.63 -13.41
C GLN A 151 -8.97 -8.01 -12.47
N HIS A 152 -8.71 -7.20 -11.45
CA HIS A 152 -7.65 -7.46 -10.47
C HIS A 152 -7.99 -8.59 -9.50
N TYR A 153 -9.26 -8.79 -9.16
CA TYR A 153 -9.70 -9.86 -8.26
C TYR A 153 -9.30 -11.26 -8.76
N ASN A 154 -9.35 -11.46 -10.09
CA ASN A 154 -9.10 -12.76 -10.72
C ASN A 154 -7.61 -13.04 -11.01
N LEU A 155 -6.71 -12.12 -10.65
CA LEU A 155 -5.28 -12.30 -10.93
C LEU A 155 -4.64 -13.26 -9.92
N VAL A 156 -3.76 -14.13 -10.41
CA VAL A 156 -2.82 -14.89 -9.58
C VAL A 156 -1.85 -13.88 -8.93
N PRO A 157 -1.34 -14.12 -7.70
CA PRO A 157 -0.33 -13.26 -7.09
C PRO A 157 0.76 -12.89 -8.08
N HIS A 158 0.96 -11.58 -8.27
CA HIS A 158 1.84 -11.10 -9.34
C HIS A 158 3.29 -11.39 -9.02
N ILE A 159 3.66 -11.32 -7.74
CA ILE A 159 5.00 -11.58 -7.28
C ILE A 159 4.97 -12.24 -5.89
N LEU A 160 6.04 -12.96 -5.57
CA LEU A 160 6.44 -13.14 -4.19
C LEU A 160 7.12 -11.84 -3.74
N LEU A 161 6.73 -11.31 -2.58
CA LEU A 161 7.26 -10.06 -2.01
C LEU A 161 8.69 -10.23 -1.44
N ASP A 162 9.45 -11.19 -1.96
CA ASP A 162 10.81 -11.49 -1.54
C ASP A 162 11.80 -10.56 -2.25
N GLU A 163 12.77 -10.05 -1.50
CA GLU A 163 13.77 -9.09 -1.99
C GLU A 163 14.55 -9.65 -3.20
N GLN A 164 14.94 -10.92 -3.18
CA GLN A 164 15.69 -11.52 -4.29
C GLN A 164 14.83 -11.68 -5.54
N VAL A 165 13.52 -11.91 -5.38
CA VAL A 165 12.56 -11.96 -6.50
C VAL A 165 12.43 -10.58 -7.12
N LEU A 166 12.26 -9.54 -6.30
CA LEU A 166 12.17 -8.14 -6.74
C LEU A 166 13.44 -7.70 -7.48
N ASP A 167 14.61 -8.00 -6.92
CA ASP A 167 15.89 -7.64 -7.53
C ASP A 167 16.16 -8.39 -8.83
N ARG A 168 15.66 -9.64 -8.97
CA ARG A 168 15.74 -10.36 -10.25
C ARG A 168 14.85 -9.74 -11.31
N LEU A 169 13.66 -9.26 -10.96
CA LEU A 169 12.78 -8.55 -11.90
C LEU A 169 13.47 -7.31 -12.46
N ASP A 170 14.16 -6.56 -11.61
CA ASP A 170 14.85 -5.34 -12.03
C ASP A 170 16.09 -5.60 -12.90
N LYS A 171 16.74 -6.76 -12.74
CA LYS A 171 17.89 -7.16 -13.58
C LYS A 171 17.49 -7.76 -14.93
N GLY A 172 16.22 -8.13 -15.09
CA GLY A 172 15.70 -8.80 -16.28
C GLY A 172 15.05 -7.89 -17.32
N CYS A 173 15.06 -6.57 -17.09
CA CYS A 173 14.53 -5.55 -18.00
C CYS A 173 15.65 -4.76 -18.70
#